data_AF-A0A6C1SZJ2-F1
#
_entry.id   AF-A0A6C1SZJ2-F1
#
_cell.length_a   1.000
_cell.length_b   1.000
_cell.length_c   1.000
_cell.angle_alpha   90.00
_cell.angle_beta   90.00
_cell.angle_gamma   90.00
#
_symmetry.space_group_name_H-M   'P 1'
#
loop_
_entity.id
_entity.type
_entity.pdbx_description
1 polymer ?
#
loop_
_entity_poly.entity_id
_entity_poly.type
_entity_poly.pdbx_seq_one_letter_code
_entity_poly.pdbx_strand_id
1 'polypeptide(L)'
;MAKSSKKKTTASIRQPSHRLLPLDALIDVSDLAVETEKLNEIANLVRLAEGMDKDTKNARIARAIELYESVNPQSGLEGMLAVQMVGTHVTALECLRRAMVEGQTFEGREMNLKHAQKLIDLYLRQLAALDRHRGKGQQKVTVEHVHVEAGGQAIVGHVDAGGRKTGTPATEPPPAVDHRPESPAEFHRASAPKAGAKARRNRSQQD
;
A
#
# COMPACT_ATOMS: atom_id res chain seq x y z
N MET A 1 35.02 -11.58 -47.69
CA MET A 1 34.90 -11.94 -46.25
C MET A 1 34.81 -10.65 -45.44
N ALA A 2 33.62 -10.29 -44.94
CA ALA A 2 33.44 -9.12 -44.09
C ALA A 2 32.76 -9.58 -42.79
N LYS A 3 33.50 -9.56 -41.67
CA LYS A 3 32.95 -9.85 -40.33
C LYS A 3 32.37 -8.55 -39.77
N SER A 4 31.04 -8.48 -39.69
CA SER A 4 30.31 -7.41 -39.01
C SER A 4 30.52 -7.54 -37.50
N SER A 5 31.23 -6.59 -36.90
CA SER A 5 31.43 -6.50 -35.44
C SER A 5 30.21 -5.86 -34.80
N LYS A 6 29.43 -6.66 -34.06
CA LYS A 6 28.30 -6.18 -33.25
C LYS A 6 28.83 -5.28 -32.12
N LYS A 7 28.57 -3.97 -32.21
CA LYS A 7 28.72 -3.05 -31.07
C LYS A 7 27.79 -3.51 -29.94
N LYS A 8 28.35 -3.93 -28.81
CA LYS A 8 27.63 -4.11 -27.56
C LYS A 8 27.24 -2.73 -27.04
N THR A 9 25.96 -2.40 -27.10
CA THR A 9 25.38 -1.24 -26.43
C THR A 9 25.38 -1.53 -24.92
N THR A 10 26.39 -1.03 -24.21
CA THR A 10 26.39 -1.01 -22.74
C THR A 10 25.34 -0.02 -22.27
N ALA A 11 24.21 -0.53 -21.78
CA ALA A 11 23.22 0.27 -21.09
C ALA A 11 23.88 0.95 -19.88
N SER A 12 23.95 2.29 -19.91
CA SER A 12 24.42 3.09 -18.78
C SER A 12 23.38 2.96 -17.66
N ILE A 13 23.62 2.03 -16.74
CA ILE A 13 22.88 1.95 -15.47
C ILE A 13 23.32 3.19 -14.68
N ARG A 14 22.54 4.26 -14.73
CA ARG A 14 22.79 5.45 -13.91
C ARG A 14 22.79 5.01 -12.44
N GLN A 15 23.96 5.05 -11.81
CA GLN A 15 24.09 4.84 -10.37
C GLN A 15 23.24 5.89 -9.63
N PRO A 16 22.70 5.58 -8.44
CA PRO A 16 22.09 6.59 -7.59
C PRO A 16 23.06 7.75 -7.36
N SER A 17 22.57 8.99 -7.44
CA SER A 17 23.41 10.20 -7.36
C SER A 17 24.27 10.26 -6.09
N HIS A 18 23.73 9.83 -4.95
CA HIS A 18 24.43 9.80 -3.65
C HIS A 18 25.64 8.84 -3.62
N ARG A 19 25.72 7.86 -4.52
CA ARG A 19 26.91 6.99 -4.67
C ARG A 19 28.01 7.63 -5.51
N LEU A 20 27.65 8.56 -6.38
CA LEU A 20 28.59 9.24 -7.27
C LEU A 20 29.17 10.49 -6.61
N LEU A 21 28.35 11.20 -5.83
CA LEU A 21 28.71 12.39 -5.08
C LEU A 21 28.02 12.30 -3.71
N PRO A 22 28.75 11.95 -2.64
CA PRO A 22 28.18 11.99 -1.30
C PRO A 22 27.86 13.45 -0.92
N LEU A 23 26.82 13.63 -0.11
CA LEU A 23 26.19 14.94 0.10
C LEU A 23 27.13 15.95 0.78
N ASP A 24 27.95 15.45 1.71
CA ASP A 24 29.00 16.15 2.45
C ASP A 24 30.10 16.72 1.54
N ALA A 25 30.37 16.07 0.41
CA ALA A 25 31.32 16.56 -0.59
C ALA A 25 30.75 17.70 -1.44
N LEU A 26 29.42 17.88 -1.48
CA LEU A 26 28.75 18.91 -2.26
C LEU A 26 28.32 20.11 -1.41
N ILE A 27 27.87 19.85 -0.17
CA ILE A 27 27.31 20.83 0.75
C ILE A 27 27.91 20.54 2.12
N ASP A 28 28.53 21.55 2.74
CA ASP A 28 29.01 21.46 4.12
C ASP A 28 27.80 21.44 5.07
N VAL A 29 27.34 20.23 5.41
CA VAL A 29 26.20 20.00 6.27
C VAL A 29 26.46 18.79 7.17
N SER A 30 26.17 18.94 8.46
CA SER A 30 26.28 17.83 9.41
C SER A 30 25.01 16.98 9.43
N ASP A 31 25.16 15.68 9.73
CA ASP A 31 24.02 14.77 9.90
C ASP A 31 23.03 15.28 10.96
N LEU A 32 23.54 15.90 12.03
CA LEU A 32 22.72 16.51 13.07
C LEU A 32 21.86 17.67 12.53
N ALA A 33 22.40 18.48 11.62
CA ALA A 33 21.64 19.57 11.01
C ALA A 33 20.50 19.01 10.12
N VAL A 34 20.78 17.97 9.34
CA VAL A 34 19.75 17.31 8.52
C VAL A 34 18.66 16.68 9.39
N GLU A 35 19.05 16.03 10.48
CA GLU A 35 18.11 15.44 11.43
C GLU A 35 17.27 16.51 12.14
N THR A 36 17.88 17.65 12.47
CA THR A 36 17.18 18.80 13.08
C THR A 36 16.13 19.35 12.12
N GLU A 37 16.43 19.47 10.82
CA GLU A 37 15.44 19.92 9.84
C GLU A 37 14.26 18.96 9.71
N LYS A 38 14.50 17.64 9.74
CA LYS A 38 13.42 16.65 9.77
C LYS A 38 12.52 16.82 11.01
N LEU A 39 13.12 17.03 12.18
CA LEU A 39 12.35 17.27 13.41
C LEU A 39 11.60 18.61 13.36
N ASN A 40 12.17 19.64 12.74
CA ASN A 40 11.52 20.93 12.52
C ASN A 40 10.31 20.80 11.59
N GLU A 41 10.40 20.01 10.52
CA GLU A 41 9.26 19.70 9.66
C GLU A 41 8.10 19.10 10.46
N ILE A 42 8.38 18.14 11.35
CA ILE A 42 7.37 17.52 12.21
C ILE A 42 6.81 18.53 13.23
N ALA A 43 7.68 19.33 13.84
CA ALA A 43 7.29 20.36 14.81
C ALA A 43 6.36 21.42 14.20
N ASN A 44 6.57 21.76 12.92
CA ASN A 44 5.75 22.73 12.20
C ASN A 44 4.33 22.23 11.88
N LEU A 45 4.04 20.94 12.07
CA LEU A 45 2.69 20.38 11.86
C LEU A 45 1.73 20.67 13.01
N VAL A 46 2.23 20.95 14.22
CA VAL A 46 1.39 21.16 15.40
C VAL A 46 1.01 22.62 15.61
N ARG A 47 -0.26 22.86 15.99
CA ARG A 47 -0.71 24.20 16.35
C ARG A 47 -0.10 24.64 17.67
N LEU A 48 0.75 25.68 17.61
CA LEU A 48 1.30 26.38 18.76
C LEU A 48 0.60 27.74 18.89
N ALA A 49 -0.35 27.85 19.82
CA ALA A 49 -1.11 29.08 20.01
C ALA A 49 -0.22 30.22 20.55
N GLU A 50 -0.54 31.45 20.18
CA GLU A 50 -0.04 32.63 20.89
C GLU A 50 -0.46 32.58 22.36
N GLY A 51 0.45 32.97 23.27
CA GLY A 51 0.22 32.92 24.71
C GLY A 51 0.41 31.56 25.38
N MET A 52 0.66 30.48 24.62
CA MET A 52 0.99 29.18 25.21
C MET A 52 2.39 29.23 25.86
N ASP A 53 2.50 28.70 27.08
CA ASP A 53 3.76 28.60 27.80
C ASP A 53 4.73 27.64 27.10
N LYS A 54 6.02 27.74 27.45
CA LYS A 54 7.08 26.98 26.80
C LYS A 54 6.92 25.47 27.02
N ASP A 55 6.49 25.04 28.19
CA ASP A 55 6.38 23.62 28.53
C ASP A 55 5.24 22.96 27.76
N THR A 56 4.10 23.63 27.63
CA THR A 56 3.00 23.16 26.79
C THR A 56 3.38 23.12 25.30
N LYS A 57 4.12 24.12 24.80
CA LYS A 57 4.64 24.10 23.42
C LYS A 57 5.57 22.91 23.21
N ASN A 58 6.53 22.71 24.11
CA ASN A 58 7.46 21.60 24.07
C ASN A 58 6.75 20.24 24.13
N ALA A 59 5.74 20.09 25.00
CA ALA A 59 4.96 18.87 25.10
C ALA A 59 4.22 18.53 23.80
N ARG A 60 3.68 19.53 23.09
CA ARG A 60 3.03 19.32 21.79
C ARG A 60 4.01 18.90 20.70
N ILE A 61 5.18 19.52 20.66
CA ILE A 61 6.24 19.15 19.71
C ILE A 61 6.73 17.72 20.00
N ALA A 62 7.03 17.43 21.28
CA ALA A 62 7.46 16.11 21.71
C ALA A 62 6.41 15.03 21.36
N ARG A 63 5.12 15.34 21.52
CA ARG A 63 4.04 14.44 21.11
C ARG A 63 4.01 14.19 19.60
N ALA A 64 4.27 15.19 18.76
CA ALA A 64 4.31 15.00 17.31
C ALA A 64 5.49 14.10 16.89
N ILE A 65 6.65 14.30 17.53
CA ILE A 65 7.84 13.45 17.34
C ILE A 65 7.53 12.02 17.81
N GLU A 66 6.92 11.85 18.99
CA GLU A 66 6.48 10.53 19.49
C GLU A 66 5.56 9.82 18.49
N LEU A 67 4.61 10.54 17.88
CA LEU A 67 3.74 9.97 16.85
C LEU A 67 4.53 9.52 15.61
N TYR A 68 5.48 10.33 15.12
CA TYR A 68 6.34 9.95 14.01
C TYR A 68 7.17 8.69 14.34
N GLU A 69 7.82 8.67 15.50
CA GLU A 69 8.63 7.54 15.97
C GLU A 69 7.78 6.27 16.15
N SER A 70 6.52 6.41 16.59
CA SER A 70 5.59 5.28 16.75
C SER A 70 5.22 4.59 15.42
N VAL A 71 5.28 5.32 14.30
CA VAL A 71 5.12 4.72 12.96
C VAL A 71 6.31 3.81 12.63
N ASN A 72 7.46 4.09 13.26
CA ASN A 72 8.73 3.37 13.13
C ASN A 72 9.16 3.21 11.66
N PRO A 73 9.38 4.32 10.93
CA PRO A 73 9.70 4.26 9.50
C PRO A 73 11.03 3.54 9.25
N GLN A 74 11.00 2.54 8.35
CA GLN A 74 12.15 1.67 8.03
C GLN A 74 12.94 2.14 6.80
N SER A 75 12.45 3.18 6.10
CA SER A 75 13.08 3.73 4.91
C SER A 75 12.73 5.21 4.74
N GLY A 76 13.44 5.92 3.87
CA GLY A 76 13.13 7.32 3.56
C GLY A 76 11.71 7.52 3.00
N LEU A 77 11.18 6.55 2.25
CA LEU A 77 9.80 6.60 1.76
C LEU A 77 8.80 6.48 2.90
N GLU A 78 9.03 5.54 3.83
CA GLU A 78 8.21 5.43 5.03
C GLU A 78 8.33 6.68 5.92
N GLY A 79 9.52 7.30 5.99
CA GLY A 79 9.74 8.54 6.72
C GLY A 79 8.87 9.68 6.18
N MET A 80 8.88 9.91 4.87
CA MET A 80 8.01 10.91 4.24
C MET A 80 6.53 10.63 4.50
N LEU A 81 6.11 9.36 4.37
CA LEU A 81 4.72 8.98 4.64
C LEU A 81 4.36 9.19 6.12
N ALA A 82 5.26 8.87 7.05
CA ALA A 82 5.05 9.04 8.48
C ALA A 82 4.84 10.53 8.85
N VAL A 83 5.67 11.43 8.31
CA VAL A 83 5.48 12.89 8.50
C VAL A 83 4.09 13.32 8.01
N GLN A 84 3.67 12.85 6.83
CA GLN A 84 2.33 13.15 6.29
C GLN A 84 1.20 12.56 7.15
N MET A 85 1.37 11.35 7.71
CA MET A 85 0.40 10.72 8.60
C MET A 85 0.24 11.51 9.90
N VAL A 86 1.35 11.99 10.49
CA VAL A 86 1.32 12.89 11.66
C VAL A 86 0.54 14.15 11.32
N GLY A 87 0.89 14.82 10.22
CA GLY A 87 0.22 16.04 9.76
C GLY A 87 -1.28 15.86 9.53
N THR A 88 -1.65 14.75 8.90
CA THR A 88 -3.06 14.39 8.64
C THR A 88 -3.82 14.20 9.95
N HIS A 89 -3.24 13.46 10.90
CA HIS A 89 -3.84 13.22 12.21
C HIS A 89 -4.04 14.51 13.01
N VAL A 90 -2.98 15.32 13.19
CA VAL A 90 -3.06 16.55 13.99
C VAL A 90 -4.02 17.58 13.38
N THR A 91 -4.06 17.68 12.04
CA THR A 91 -4.99 18.57 11.34
C THR A 91 -6.43 18.09 11.51
N ALA A 92 -6.69 16.78 11.44
CA ALA A 92 -8.02 16.23 11.69
C ALA A 92 -8.51 16.57 13.11
N LEU A 93 -7.65 16.41 14.12
CA LEU A 93 -7.97 16.76 15.51
C LEU A 93 -8.22 18.27 15.68
N GLU A 94 -7.45 19.13 15.01
CA GLU A 94 -7.69 20.58 15.05
C GLU A 94 -9.02 20.96 14.37
N CYS A 95 -9.39 20.31 13.26
CA CYS A 95 -10.71 20.47 12.66
C CYS A 95 -11.83 20.06 13.63
N LEU A 96 -11.72 18.89 14.27
CA LEU A 96 -12.69 18.45 15.28
C LEU A 96 -12.80 19.46 16.43
N ARG A 97 -11.67 19.97 16.92
CA ARG A 97 -11.64 20.99 17.97
C ARG A 97 -12.34 22.29 17.53
N ARG A 98 -12.08 22.77 16.31
CA ARG A 98 -12.68 24.00 15.76
C ARG A 98 -14.19 23.88 15.55
N ALA A 99 -14.68 22.68 15.22
CA ALA A 99 -16.10 22.40 15.11
C ALA A 99 -16.86 22.52 16.44
N MET A 100 -16.15 22.42 17.58
CA MET A 100 -16.71 22.44 18.93
C MET A 100 -16.49 23.78 19.66
N VAL A 101 -16.02 24.82 18.97
CA VAL A 101 -15.85 26.16 19.56
C VAL A 101 -17.22 26.73 19.93
N GLU A 102 -17.32 27.34 21.11
CA GLU A 102 -18.55 28.00 21.56
C GLU A 102 -18.88 29.20 20.64
N GLY A 103 -20.17 29.35 20.29
CA GLY A 103 -20.61 30.39 19.35
C GLY A 103 -20.23 30.15 17.89
N GLN A 104 -19.73 28.96 17.54
CA GLN A 104 -19.40 28.60 16.15
C GLN A 104 -20.65 28.63 15.26
N THR A 105 -20.50 29.14 14.03
CA THR A 105 -21.60 29.15 13.07
C THR A 105 -21.90 27.73 12.58
N PHE A 106 -23.12 27.52 12.05
CA PHE A 106 -23.50 26.23 11.49
C PHE A 106 -22.53 25.81 10.36
N GLU A 107 -22.24 26.74 9.45
CA GLU A 107 -21.34 26.52 8.31
C GLU A 107 -19.91 26.24 8.78
N GLY A 108 -19.43 26.96 9.80
CA GLY A 108 -18.12 26.74 10.40
C GLY A 108 -18.01 25.34 11.03
N ARG A 109 -19.06 24.90 11.72
CA ARG A 109 -19.13 23.54 12.28
C ARG A 109 -19.16 22.47 11.19
N GLU A 110 -20.05 22.61 10.22
CA GLU A 110 -20.20 21.65 9.11
C GLU A 110 -18.89 21.51 8.31
N MET A 111 -18.28 22.63 7.93
CA MET A 111 -17.03 22.64 7.15
C MET A 111 -15.90 21.92 7.90
N ASN A 112 -15.71 22.21 9.19
CA ASN A 112 -14.66 21.57 9.98
C ASN A 112 -14.91 20.06 10.16
N LEU A 113 -16.15 19.63 10.41
CA LEU A 113 -16.48 18.20 10.50
C LEU A 113 -16.24 17.48 9.17
N LYS A 114 -16.60 18.10 8.04
CA LYS A 114 -16.36 17.56 6.70
C LYS A 114 -14.87 17.42 6.38
N HIS A 115 -14.05 18.42 6.76
CA HIS A 115 -12.60 18.32 6.60
C HIS A 115 -11.99 17.26 7.51
N ALA A 116 -12.42 17.18 8.77
CA ALA A 116 -11.98 16.14 9.70
C ALA A 116 -12.26 14.74 9.13
N GLN A 117 -13.47 14.48 8.64
CA GLN A 117 -13.84 13.20 8.02
C GLN A 117 -12.91 12.85 6.84
N LYS A 118 -12.69 13.80 5.91
CA LYS A 118 -11.78 13.59 4.76
C LYS A 118 -10.36 13.23 5.18
N LEU A 119 -9.85 13.88 6.22
CA LEU A 119 -8.50 13.63 6.74
C LEU A 119 -8.41 12.29 7.46
N ILE A 120 -9.44 11.90 8.22
CA ILE A 120 -9.51 10.57 8.84
C ILE A 120 -9.55 9.47 7.76
N ASP A 121 -10.36 9.65 6.70
CA ASP A 121 -10.39 8.71 5.57
C ASP A 121 -9.06 8.68 4.80
N LEU A 122 -8.34 9.79 4.73
CA LEU A 122 -6.98 9.83 4.19
C LEU A 122 -6.00 9.06 5.08
N TYR A 123 -6.07 9.24 6.40
CA TYR A 123 -5.22 8.55 7.36
C TYR A 123 -5.40 7.02 7.26
N LEU A 124 -6.63 6.53 7.16
CA LEU A 124 -6.91 5.10 6.95
C LEU A 124 -6.31 4.57 5.64
N ARG A 125 -6.35 5.36 4.57
CA ARG A 125 -5.72 4.99 3.28
C ARG A 125 -4.20 4.97 3.37
N GLN A 126 -3.58 5.93 4.07
CA GLN A 126 -2.14 5.96 4.32
C GLN A 126 -1.70 4.76 5.16
N LEU A 127 -2.44 4.43 6.22
CA LEU A 127 -2.20 3.25 7.04
C LEU A 127 -2.26 1.96 6.21
N ALA A 128 -3.30 1.79 5.40
CA ALA A 128 -3.42 0.64 4.52
C ALA A 128 -2.34 0.59 3.43
N ALA A 129 -1.84 1.74 2.96
CA ALA A 129 -0.71 1.80 2.04
C ALA A 129 0.60 1.38 2.71
N LEU A 130 0.83 1.84 3.94
CA LEU A 130 1.99 1.46 4.75
C LEU A 130 2.01 -0.03 5.06
N ASP A 131 0.87 -0.60 5.48
CA ASP A 131 0.75 -2.03 5.75
C ASP A 131 1.08 -2.86 4.50
N ARG A 132 0.50 -2.50 3.34
CA ARG A 132 0.81 -3.15 2.06
C ARG A 132 2.28 -3.02 1.69
N HIS A 133 2.88 -1.84 1.87
CA HIS A 133 4.29 -1.60 1.62
C HIS A 133 5.18 -2.51 2.48
N ARG A 134 4.80 -2.72 3.74
CA ARG A 134 5.47 -3.64 4.69
C ARG A 134 5.14 -5.11 4.47
N GLY A 135 4.42 -5.46 3.40
CA GLY A 135 4.01 -6.83 3.10
C GLY A 135 2.87 -7.37 3.97
N LYS A 136 2.30 -6.54 4.86
CA LYS A 136 1.09 -6.89 5.61
C LYS A 136 -0.12 -6.77 4.69
N GLY A 137 -0.94 -7.82 4.63
CA GLY A 137 -2.13 -7.86 3.75
C GLY A 137 -1.91 -8.50 2.37
N GLN A 138 -0.75 -9.09 2.09
CA GLN A 138 -0.66 -10.07 1.00
C GLN A 138 -1.43 -11.33 1.40
N GLN A 139 -2.47 -11.67 0.65
CA GLN A 139 -3.15 -12.96 0.82
C GLN A 139 -2.18 -14.07 0.38
N LYS A 140 -1.62 -14.77 1.36
CA LYS A 140 -0.82 -15.97 1.09
C LYS A 140 -1.77 -17.10 0.69
N VAL A 141 -1.96 -17.29 -0.61
CA VAL A 141 -2.69 -18.45 -1.16
C VAL A 141 -1.69 -19.59 -1.32
N THR A 142 -1.78 -20.60 -0.45
CA THR A 142 -1.08 -21.87 -0.65
C THR A 142 -1.96 -22.74 -1.56
N VAL A 143 -1.43 -23.13 -2.72
CA VAL A 143 -2.12 -24.06 -3.61
C VAL A 143 -1.52 -25.45 -3.41
N GLU A 144 -2.32 -26.41 -2.95
CA GLU A 144 -1.85 -27.77 -2.65
C GLU A 144 -1.99 -28.73 -3.84
N HIS A 145 -3.06 -28.62 -4.63
CA HIS A 145 -3.28 -29.46 -5.81
C HIS A 145 -3.65 -28.58 -7.00
N VAL A 146 -2.87 -28.68 -8.09
CA VAL A 146 -3.18 -28.06 -9.38
C VAL A 146 -3.45 -29.18 -10.37
N HIS A 147 -4.69 -29.29 -10.86
CA HIS A 147 -5.01 -30.15 -11.99
C HIS A 147 -4.97 -29.33 -13.27
N VAL A 148 -4.07 -29.69 -14.19
CA VAL A 148 -3.96 -29.07 -15.51
C VAL A 148 -4.31 -30.11 -16.55
N GLU A 149 -5.41 -29.88 -17.25
CA GLU A 149 -5.89 -30.75 -18.33
C GLU A 149 -4.93 -30.73 -19.54
N ALA A 150 -5.03 -31.74 -20.40
CA ALA A 150 -4.21 -31.82 -21.60
C ALA A 150 -4.36 -30.56 -22.47
N GLY A 151 -3.25 -29.86 -22.72
CA GLY A 151 -3.21 -28.60 -23.48
C GLY A 151 -3.45 -27.33 -22.64
N GLY A 152 -3.71 -27.45 -21.34
CA GLY A 152 -3.81 -26.31 -20.42
C GLY A 152 -2.45 -25.85 -19.89
N GLN A 153 -2.34 -24.56 -19.54
CA GLN A 153 -1.22 -24.01 -18.76
C GLN A 153 -1.78 -23.24 -17.57
N ALA A 154 -1.31 -23.57 -16.36
CA ALA A 154 -1.60 -22.80 -15.16
C ALA A 154 -0.46 -21.82 -14.89
N ILE A 155 -0.82 -20.57 -14.60
CA ILE A 155 0.14 -19.52 -14.21
C ILE A 155 -0.18 -19.12 -12.77
N VAL A 156 0.81 -19.23 -11.87
CA VAL A 156 0.71 -18.78 -10.49
C VAL A 156 1.65 -17.59 -10.32
N GLY A 157 1.08 -16.42 -10.06
CA GLY A 157 1.83 -15.16 -9.93
C GLY A 157 1.04 -13.96 -10.39
N HIS A 158 1.64 -12.78 -10.31
CA HIS A 158 1.06 -11.56 -10.85
C HIS A 158 1.13 -11.60 -12.38
N VAL A 159 -0.01 -11.48 -13.06
CA VAL A 159 -0.08 -11.50 -14.53
C VAL A 159 -0.42 -10.10 -15.03
N ASP A 160 0.57 -9.40 -15.58
CA ASP A 160 0.35 -8.16 -16.33
C ASP A 160 -0.10 -8.52 -17.75
N ALA A 161 -1.36 -8.24 -18.10
CA ALA A 161 -1.89 -8.47 -19.44
C ALA A 161 -1.37 -7.41 -20.43
N GLY A 162 -0.11 -7.55 -20.84
CA GLY A 162 0.48 -6.80 -21.95
C GLY A 162 -0.22 -7.12 -23.27
N GLY A 163 -0.60 -6.10 -24.01
CA GLY A 163 -1.53 -6.16 -25.14
C GLY A 163 -1.22 -7.21 -26.22
N ARG A 164 -2.26 -7.94 -26.57
CA ARG A 164 -2.40 -8.90 -27.68
C ARG A 164 -1.87 -8.33 -28.99
N LYS A 165 -0.78 -8.91 -29.54
CA LYS A 165 -0.48 -8.86 -30.97
C LYS A 165 -0.84 -10.21 -31.61
N THR A 166 -1.89 -10.15 -32.44
CA THR A 166 -2.21 -11.05 -33.57
C THR A 166 -0.93 -11.60 -34.22
N GLY A 167 -0.72 -12.88 -34.54
CA GLY A 167 -1.58 -14.00 -34.82
C GLY A 167 -1.00 -14.71 -36.05
N THR A 168 -0.49 -15.94 -35.92
CA THR A 168 -0.39 -16.92 -37.01
C THR A 168 -0.16 -18.31 -36.40
N PRO A 169 -1.00 -19.33 -36.70
CA PRO A 169 -0.80 -20.69 -36.19
C PRO A 169 0.21 -21.43 -37.08
N ALA A 170 1.33 -21.86 -36.51
CA ALA A 170 2.23 -22.81 -37.16
C ALA A 170 1.89 -24.22 -36.67
N THR A 171 1.38 -25.01 -37.61
CA THR A 171 1.11 -26.45 -37.54
C THR A 171 2.41 -27.21 -37.25
N GLU A 172 2.52 -27.86 -36.10
CA GLU A 172 3.24 -29.12 -35.91
C GLU A 172 3.04 -29.65 -34.47
N PRO A 173 2.50 -30.86 -34.27
CA PRO A 173 2.44 -31.48 -32.94
C PRO A 173 3.81 -32.09 -32.56
N PRO A 174 4.28 -31.95 -31.31
CA PRO A 174 5.48 -32.62 -30.83
C PRO A 174 5.28 -34.16 -30.77
N PRO A 175 6.36 -34.95 -30.91
CA PRO A 175 6.27 -36.41 -31.04
C PRO A 175 5.69 -37.05 -29.77
N ALA A 176 4.73 -37.95 -29.97
CA ALA A 176 4.09 -38.73 -28.92
C ALA A 176 5.11 -39.63 -28.22
N VAL A 177 5.19 -39.54 -26.89
CA VAL A 177 5.87 -40.54 -26.07
C VAL A 177 4.82 -41.59 -25.70
N ASP A 178 5.07 -42.83 -26.09
CA ASP A 178 4.17 -43.97 -25.94
C ASP A 178 3.84 -44.20 -24.45
N HIS A 179 2.57 -44.02 -24.09
CA HIS A 179 2.08 -44.31 -22.75
C HIS A 179 1.32 -45.63 -22.79
N ARG A 180 1.90 -46.67 -22.17
CA ARG A 180 1.21 -47.93 -21.92
C ARG A 180 -0.04 -47.67 -21.06
N PRO A 181 -1.20 -48.26 -21.39
CA PRO A 181 -2.39 -48.13 -20.57
C PRO A 181 -2.28 -49.06 -19.37
N GLU A 182 -2.25 -48.50 -18.16
CA GLU A 182 -2.77 -49.24 -17.00
C GLU A 182 -4.28 -48.98 -16.93
N SER A 183 -5.02 -50.08 -16.85
CA SER A 183 -6.48 -50.15 -16.88
C SER A 183 -7.14 -49.35 -15.74
N PRO A 184 -8.32 -48.73 -15.97
CA PRO A 184 -8.95 -47.87 -14.97
C PRO A 184 -9.45 -48.65 -13.76
N ALA A 185 -9.08 -48.22 -12.56
CA ALA A 185 -9.83 -48.57 -11.36
C ALA A 185 -11.10 -47.69 -11.32
N GLU A 186 -12.25 -48.30 -11.61
CA GLU A 186 -13.56 -47.70 -11.37
C GLU A 186 -13.76 -47.46 -9.86
N PHE A 187 -14.00 -46.22 -9.45
CA PHE A 187 -14.63 -45.95 -8.16
C PHE A 187 -15.77 -44.95 -8.29
N HIS A 188 -16.88 -45.37 -7.70
CA HIS A 188 -18.24 -44.87 -7.84
C HIS A 188 -18.44 -43.41 -7.43
N ARG A 189 -19.30 -42.74 -8.21
CA ARG A 189 -19.84 -41.40 -7.96
C ARG A 189 -20.75 -41.43 -6.72
N ALA A 190 -20.30 -40.86 -5.61
CA ALA A 190 -21.18 -40.54 -4.48
C ALA A 190 -21.75 -39.12 -4.65
N SER A 191 -23.07 -39.05 -4.61
CA SER A 191 -23.92 -37.89 -4.85
C SER A 191 -23.77 -36.80 -3.78
N ALA A 192 -23.73 -35.53 -4.18
CA ALA A 192 -23.76 -34.38 -3.28
C ALA A 192 -25.18 -34.13 -2.72
N PRO A 193 -25.37 -33.82 -1.43
CA PRO A 193 -26.64 -33.31 -0.95
C PRO A 193 -26.75 -31.78 -1.15
N LYS A 194 -27.94 -31.39 -1.59
CA LYS A 194 -28.35 -30.04 -2.01
C LYS A 194 -28.44 -29.04 -0.86
N ALA A 195 -28.15 -27.78 -1.17
CA ALA A 195 -28.38 -26.60 -0.35
C ALA A 195 -29.85 -26.48 0.10
N GLY A 196 -30.06 -26.33 1.40
CA GLY A 196 -31.35 -26.08 2.04
C GLY A 196 -31.79 -24.62 1.90
N ALA A 197 -33.05 -24.45 1.53
CA ALA A 197 -33.70 -23.20 1.22
C ALA A 197 -34.19 -22.40 2.46
N LYS A 198 -34.32 -21.09 2.22
CA LYS A 198 -35.05 -20.02 2.91
C LYS A 198 -36.22 -20.45 3.83
N ALA A 199 -36.30 -19.84 5.01
CA ALA A 199 -37.51 -19.63 5.81
C ALA A 199 -37.62 -18.13 6.17
N ARG A 200 -38.58 -17.39 5.58
CA ARG A 200 -39.88 -16.94 6.14
C ARG A 200 -39.73 -15.90 7.27
N ARG A 201 -39.91 -14.60 6.97
CA ARG A 201 -41.17 -13.80 7.10
C ARG A 201 -41.91 -14.04 8.43
N ASN A 202 -41.96 -12.99 9.26
CA ASN A 202 -43.15 -12.67 10.04
C ASN A 202 -43.30 -11.14 10.17
N ARG A 203 -44.40 -10.63 9.61
CA ARG A 203 -44.95 -9.29 9.77
C ARG A 203 -46.46 -9.47 9.87
N SER A 204 -47.01 -9.21 11.06
CA SER A 204 -48.41 -8.88 11.40
C SER A 204 -48.54 -9.08 12.91
N GLN A 205 -49.25 -8.30 13.72
CA GLN A 205 -50.02 -7.04 13.69
C GLN A 205 -50.58 -6.90 15.14
N GLN A 206 -50.89 -5.67 15.57
CA GLN A 206 -51.79 -5.31 16.71
C GLN A 206 -51.22 -5.61 18.12
N ASP A 207 -51.23 -4.72 19.11
CA ASP A 207 -52.08 -3.55 19.42
C ASP A 207 -51.31 -2.22 19.59
#